data_AF-A0A1M5TEX6-F1
#
_entry.id   AF-A0A1M5TEX6-F1
#
_cell.length_a   1.000
_cell.length_b   1.000
_cell.length_c   1.000
_cell.angle_alpha   90.00
_cell.angle_beta   90.00
_cell.angle_gamma   90.00
#
_symmetry.space_group_name_H-M   'P 1'
#
loop_
_entity.id
_entity.type
_entity.pdbx_description
1 polymer ?
#
loop_
_entity_poly.entity_id
_entity_poly.type
_entity_poly.pdbx_seq_one_letter_code
_entity_poly.pdbx_strand_id
1 'polypeptide(L)'
;MKKCLKCGNELLDNAMFCPKCGTKQNGGADSNSQVNGAANSTVNSQVNSTVNTQMNGQKISPVNSQIDKLSKKTGKSRNYIIGLVACIIAAIVVVSLVTSGLSKRKTYKPLKDDLGDDLFSGTIQIDDTVYEFPCKVSEFLDNGWKSDDHVKTVESHFDKNCTLIKNGRAFSITFENFDDYPIAFEDCYITGFSWDNHQNDKEKEKNLDYPDIFFPGGVGTNTSLDKMADFVETLDEENVLTDYETPSNHLYHYEFEESSEESRINYHIEYQTEKEEIMHTLWFHIYLYDTTDLKGADEADPEISDEVPSEIADYELPDELGDNFTSGRFELDGVVYEIGSPLSNFFDNGWELTYVQGECRTYLEPSEYGKVIITKGEDKIYLNAKNISDKTVAVENCVLDGITSYNFLSKADFALPGDITNESSKEEVEDMMDDLGVEYEKVDSSDWSYYFSKDNIDFYITGDTEEPEEGLSIDINYEERDK
;
A
#
# COMPACT_ATOMS: atom_id res chain seq x y z
N MET A 1 -28.94 30.70 18.86
CA MET A 1 -28.47 29.33 18.56
C MET A 1 -29.17 28.82 17.32
N LYS A 2 -28.42 28.29 16.36
CA LYS A 2 -28.96 27.69 15.11
C LYS A 2 -28.85 26.16 15.16
N LYS A 3 -29.56 25.45 14.28
CA LYS A 3 -29.44 23.98 14.17
C LYS A 3 -28.70 23.60 12.90
N CYS A 4 -27.90 22.54 12.98
CA CYS A 4 -27.18 21.98 11.83
C CYS A 4 -28.17 21.56 10.74
N LEU A 5 -27.90 21.96 9.50
CA LEU A 5 -28.73 21.62 8.33
C LEU A 5 -28.74 20.12 7.98
N LYS A 6 -27.72 19.35 8.39
CA LYS A 6 -27.61 17.90 8.11
C LYS A 6 -28.10 17.04 9.28
N CYS A 7 -27.58 17.25 10.50
CA CYS A 7 -27.85 16.36 11.64
C CYS A 7 -28.75 16.95 12.74
N GLY A 8 -29.15 18.22 12.62
CA GLY A 8 -30.04 18.89 13.58
C GLY A 8 -29.41 19.27 14.93
N ASN A 9 -28.11 19.06 15.12
CA ASN A 9 -27.39 19.44 16.35
C ASN A 9 -27.48 20.96 16.62
N GLU A 10 -27.56 21.37 17.89
CA GLU A 10 -27.55 22.79 18.26
C GLU A 10 -26.15 23.40 18.11
N LEU A 11 -26.10 24.60 17.54
CA LEU A 11 -24.88 25.31 17.19
C LEU A 11 -24.91 26.75 17.73
N LEU A 12 -23.72 27.29 18.00
CA LEU A 12 -23.53 28.73 18.17
C LEU A 12 -23.91 29.46 16.87
N ASP A 13 -24.45 30.67 16.99
CA ASP A 13 -25.03 31.40 15.84
C ASP A 13 -23.99 31.67 14.73
N ASN A 14 -22.72 31.85 15.12
CA ASN A 14 -21.58 32.05 14.22
C ASN A 14 -20.82 30.76 13.85
N ALA A 15 -21.26 29.57 14.27
CA ALA A 15 -20.56 28.33 13.94
C ALA A 15 -20.55 28.08 12.42
N MET A 16 -19.37 28.01 11.80
CA MET A 16 -19.23 27.73 10.36
C MET A 16 -19.34 26.24 10.04
N PHE A 17 -19.10 25.36 11.02
CA PHE A 17 -19.17 23.91 10.87
C PHE A 17 -19.93 23.27 12.03
N CYS A 18 -20.49 22.10 11.78
CA CYS A 18 -21.14 21.31 12.82
C CYS A 18 -20.12 20.40 13.51
N PRO A 19 -19.87 20.55 14.83
CA PRO A 19 -18.88 19.74 15.55
C PRO A 19 -19.27 18.26 15.67
N LYS A 20 -20.48 17.87 15.23
CA LYS A 20 -20.97 16.49 15.31
C LYS A 20 -20.89 15.75 13.96
N CYS A 21 -20.88 16.45 12.84
CA CYS A 21 -20.97 15.79 11.53
C CYS A 21 -20.20 16.51 10.41
N GLY A 22 -19.32 17.44 10.77
CA GLY A 22 -18.44 18.18 9.85
C GLY A 22 -19.13 19.15 8.88
N THR A 23 -20.46 19.11 8.77
CA THR A 23 -21.15 19.84 7.70
C THR A 23 -20.99 21.36 7.84
N LYS A 24 -20.52 22.01 6.77
CA LYS A 24 -20.44 23.47 6.67
C LYS A 24 -21.84 24.10 6.74
N GLN A 25 -21.98 25.11 7.58
CA GLN A 25 -23.19 25.89 7.74
C GLN A 25 -23.03 27.18 6.94
N ASN A 26 -23.96 27.47 6.05
CA ASN A 26 -23.91 28.70 5.26
C ASN A 26 -23.99 29.92 6.21
N GLY A 27 -22.85 30.59 6.41
CA GLY A 27 -22.75 31.80 7.21
C GLY A 27 -23.30 32.99 6.42
N GLY A 28 -24.45 33.51 6.82
CA GLY A 28 -24.95 34.80 6.34
C GLY A 28 -24.18 35.93 7.03
N ALA A 29 -23.49 36.76 6.24
CA ALA A 29 -23.09 38.11 6.64
C ALA A 29 -24.26 39.06 6.36
N ASP A 30 -24.55 39.90 7.35
CA ASP A 30 -25.62 40.90 7.31
C ASP A 30 -25.40 41.98 6.24
N SER A 31 -26.43 42.14 5.41
CA SER A 31 -27.03 43.38 4.90
C SER A 31 -26.16 44.62 4.68
N ASN A 32 -25.96 44.99 3.40
CA ASN A 32 -26.47 46.27 2.86
C ASN A 32 -26.33 46.36 1.33
N SER A 33 -27.42 46.14 0.58
CA SER A 33 -27.70 46.90 -0.67
C SER A 33 -29.12 46.62 -1.18
N GLN A 34 -29.96 47.66 -1.10
CA GLN A 34 -31.17 47.78 -1.91
C GLN A 34 -30.81 47.80 -3.39
N VAL A 35 -31.55 47.10 -4.26
CA VAL A 35 -32.32 47.70 -5.38
C VAL A 35 -33.45 46.74 -5.79
N ASN A 36 -34.61 47.36 -5.98
CA ASN A 36 -35.91 46.85 -6.42
C ASN A 36 -35.94 46.06 -7.74
N GLY A 37 -36.95 45.18 -7.88
CA GLY A 37 -37.87 45.30 -9.02
C GLY A 37 -38.29 44.03 -9.78
N ALA A 38 -39.33 43.36 -9.26
CA ALA A 38 -40.50 42.78 -9.97
C ALA A 38 -40.31 41.81 -11.17
N ALA A 39 -40.90 40.61 -11.06
CA ALA A 39 -42.18 40.29 -11.71
C ALA A 39 -42.73 38.91 -11.32
N ASN A 40 -44.03 38.89 -11.01
CA ASN A 40 -44.91 37.73 -10.81
C ASN A 40 -45.11 36.91 -12.11
N SER A 41 -45.33 35.59 -12.01
CA SER A 41 -46.69 35.01 -12.19
C SER A 41 -46.72 33.47 -12.30
N THR A 42 -47.47 32.92 -11.35
CA THR A 42 -48.36 31.75 -11.28
C THR A 42 -48.83 31.08 -12.60
N VAL A 43 -48.67 29.74 -12.65
CA VAL A 43 -49.64 28.68 -13.04
C VAL A 43 -50.39 28.77 -14.39
N ASN A 44 -50.28 27.76 -15.26
CA ASN A 44 -51.33 26.72 -15.45
C ASN A 44 -50.98 25.63 -16.48
N SER A 45 -51.63 24.49 -16.29
CA SER A 45 -51.61 23.22 -17.02
C SER A 45 -52.55 23.15 -18.25
N GLN A 46 -52.36 22.11 -19.07
CA GLN A 46 -53.31 21.44 -20.01
C GLN A 46 -53.65 22.16 -21.34
N VAL A 47 -54.02 21.53 -22.48
CA VAL A 47 -53.95 20.20 -23.13
C VAL A 47 -54.58 20.40 -24.54
N ASN A 48 -54.12 19.65 -25.56
CA ASN A 48 -54.77 19.31 -26.87
C ASN A 48 -54.94 20.41 -27.94
N SER A 49 -55.00 20.17 -29.27
CA SER A 49 -54.75 19.01 -30.17
C SER A 49 -55.14 19.45 -31.61
N THR A 50 -54.42 19.05 -32.67
CA THR A 50 -54.95 18.70 -34.03
C THR A 50 -53.81 18.10 -34.87
N VAL A 51 -53.67 16.78 -35.03
CA VAL A 51 -54.17 15.89 -36.13
C VAL A 51 -53.81 16.33 -37.56
N ASN A 52 -52.85 15.64 -38.20
CA ASN A 52 -53.13 14.81 -39.38
C ASN A 52 -51.99 13.84 -39.77
N THR A 53 -52.42 12.58 -39.95
CA THR A 53 -51.87 11.37 -40.57
C THR A 53 -50.78 11.45 -41.64
N GLN A 54 -49.77 10.55 -41.56
CA GLN A 54 -49.63 9.43 -42.52
C GLN A 54 -48.68 8.33 -41.99
N MET A 55 -49.10 7.08 -42.23
CA MET A 55 -48.56 5.83 -41.69
C MET A 55 -47.34 5.33 -42.46
N ASN A 56 -46.35 4.77 -41.75
CA ASN A 56 -45.64 3.59 -42.21
C ASN A 56 -45.14 2.78 -41.00
N GLY A 57 -45.78 1.64 -40.73
CA GLY A 57 -45.44 0.76 -39.63
C GLY A 57 -44.96 -0.59 -40.13
N GLN A 58 -43.75 -1.00 -39.72
CA GLN A 58 -43.30 -2.39 -39.82
C GLN A 58 -43.47 -3.06 -38.45
N LYS A 59 -44.51 -3.89 -38.35
CA LYS A 59 -44.65 -4.89 -37.29
C LYS A 59 -43.88 -6.14 -37.68
N ILE A 60 -43.13 -6.64 -36.70
CA ILE A 60 -42.49 -7.96 -36.67
C ILE A 60 -43.57 -9.03 -36.49
N SER A 61 -43.47 -10.13 -37.23
CA SER A 61 -44.17 -11.41 -37.00
C SER A 61 -43.46 -12.54 -37.76
N PRO A 62 -43.62 -13.81 -37.35
CA PRO A 62 -42.49 -14.66 -36.96
C PRO A 62 -42.01 -15.64 -38.04
N VAL A 63 -40.84 -16.21 -37.73
CA VAL A 63 -40.12 -17.27 -38.44
C VAL A 63 -41.03 -18.45 -38.80
N ASN A 64 -41.33 -18.63 -40.08
CA ASN A 64 -41.21 -19.90 -40.81
C ASN A 64 -41.86 -19.81 -42.20
N SER A 65 -41.04 -19.73 -43.24
CA SER A 65 -41.33 -20.37 -44.53
C SER A 65 -40.16 -20.13 -45.48
N GLN A 66 -39.17 -21.03 -45.50
CA GLN A 66 -38.47 -21.52 -46.72
C GLN A 66 -37.69 -22.81 -46.38
N ILE A 67 -38.35 -23.77 -45.72
CA ILE A 67 -38.01 -25.19 -45.89
C ILE A 67 -39.00 -25.70 -46.93
N ASP A 68 -38.72 -25.47 -48.20
CA ASP A 68 -39.32 -26.22 -49.31
C ASP A 68 -38.64 -25.84 -50.62
N LYS A 69 -37.48 -26.46 -50.86
CA LYS A 69 -36.93 -26.82 -52.17
C LYS A 69 -35.64 -27.60 -51.93
N LEU A 70 -35.76 -28.92 -51.74
CA LEU A 70 -34.72 -29.90 -52.04
C LEU A 70 -35.33 -31.30 -51.89
N SER A 71 -36.01 -31.74 -52.96
CA SER A 71 -36.43 -33.13 -53.08
C SER A 71 -35.27 -33.99 -53.62
N LYS A 72 -35.00 -35.08 -52.90
CA LYS A 72 -34.42 -36.37 -53.34
C LYS A 72 -32.92 -36.45 -53.70
N LYS A 73 -32.10 -36.90 -52.74
CA LYS A 73 -31.49 -38.26 -52.74
C LYS A 73 -30.64 -38.54 -51.47
N THR A 74 -31.00 -39.63 -50.79
CA THR A 74 -30.20 -40.58 -49.98
C THR A 74 -29.19 -40.10 -48.92
N GLY A 75 -29.53 -40.36 -47.65
CA GLY A 75 -28.77 -41.29 -46.78
C GLY A 75 -27.56 -40.76 -46.00
N LYS A 76 -27.70 -40.72 -44.66
CA LYS A 76 -26.65 -40.61 -43.62
C LYS A 76 -25.83 -39.32 -43.50
N SER A 77 -25.54 -38.58 -44.57
CA SER A 77 -24.66 -37.38 -44.51
C SER A 77 -25.35 -36.14 -43.91
N ARG A 78 -26.69 -36.05 -43.96
CA ARG A 78 -27.43 -34.86 -43.51
C ARG A 78 -27.44 -34.66 -42.00
N ASN A 79 -27.44 -35.74 -41.23
CA ASN A 79 -27.39 -35.66 -39.77
C ASN A 79 -25.98 -35.26 -39.27
N TYR A 80 -24.95 -35.63 -40.02
CA TYR A 80 -23.58 -35.24 -39.74
C TYR A 80 -23.35 -33.75 -40.04
N ILE A 81 -23.88 -33.24 -41.15
CA ILE A 81 -23.76 -31.82 -41.54
C ILE A 81 -24.61 -30.92 -40.63
N ILE A 82 -25.82 -31.33 -40.26
CA ILE A 82 -26.66 -30.56 -39.31
C ILE A 82 -26.03 -30.58 -37.91
N GLY A 83 -25.44 -31.71 -37.48
CA GLY A 83 -24.67 -31.80 -36.24
C GLY A 83 -23.43 -30.92 -36.25
N LEU A 84 -22.67 -30.89 -37.35
CA LEU A 84 -21.48 -30.04 -37.51
C LEU A 84 -21.83 -28.56 -37.53
N VAL A 85 -22.89 -28.16 -38.22
CA VAL A 85 -23.35 -26.75 -38.24
C VAL A 85 -23.89 -26.33 -36.88
N ALA A 86 -24.60 -27.20 -36.15
CA ALA A 86 -25.04 -26.93 -34.79
C ALA A 86 -23.86 -26.85 -33.80
N CYS A 87 -22.84 -27.70 -33.94
CA CYS A 87 -21.62 -27.63 -33.14
C CYS A 87 -20.77 -26.39 -33.49
N ILE A 88 -20.71 -25.97 -34.75
CA ILE A 88 -20.01 -24.74 -35.15
C ILE A 88 -20.77 -23.51 -34.67
N ILE A 89 -22.11 -23.48 -34.73
CA ILE A 89 -22.90 -22.37 -34.18
C ILE A 89 -22.81 -22.37 -32.66
N ALA A 90 -22.84 -23.52 -31.99
CA ALA A 90 -22.63 -23.60 -30.55
C ALA A 90 -21.20 -23.21 -30.15
N ALA A 91 -20.18 -23.60 -30.92
CA ALA A 91 -18.80 -23.18 -30.70
C ALA A 91 -18.60 -21.70 -31.00
N ILE A 92 -19.25 -21.12 -32.01
CA ILE A 92 -19.21 -19.68 -32.28
C ILE A 92 -19.98 -18.92 -31.20
N VAL A 93 -21.10 -19.43 -30.69
CA VAL A 93 -21.86 -18.82 -29.59
C VAL A 93 -21.10 -18.95 -28.28
N VAL A 94 -20.42 -20.07 -28.01
CA VAL A 94 -19.56 -20.25 -26.83
C VAL A 94 -18.29 -19.41 -26.96
N VAL A 95 -17.64 -19.34 -28.12
CA VAL A 95 -16.50 -18.42 -28.36
C VAL A 95 -16.97 -16.97 -28.29
N SER A 96 -18.16 -16.62 -28.78
CA SER A 96 -18.73 -15.27 -28.64
C SER A 96 -19.12 -14.95 -27.20
N LEU A 97 -19.56 -15.94 -26.41
CA LEU A 97 -19.87 -15.79 -24.97
C LEU A 97 -18.61 -15.76 -24.11
N VAL A 98 -17.55 -16.46 -24.52
CA VAL A 98 -16.23 -16.44 -23.89
C VAL A 98 -15.48 -15.16 -24.24
N THR A 99 -15.64 -14.62 -25.46
CA THR A 99 -15.09 -13.30 -25.84
C THR A 99 -15.95 -12.12 -25.38
N SER A 100 -17.24 -12.32 -25.08
CA SER A 100 -18.09 -11.30 -24.43
C SER A 100 -18.14 -11.41 -22.91
N GLY A 101 -17.54 -12.45 -22.33
CA GLY A 101 -17.25 -12.56 -20.90
C GLY A 101 -16.07 -11.69 -20.43
N LEU A 102 -15.29 -11.13 -21.37
CA LEU A 102 -14.50 -9.93 -21.12
C LEU A 102 -15.49 -8.76 -21.00
N SER A 103 -16.05 -8.59 -19.79
CA SER A 103 -16.79 -7.37 -19.43
C SER A 103 -15.94 -6.19 -19.88
N LYS A 104 -16.43 -5.39 -20.82
CA LYS A 104 -15.71 -4.16 -21.22
C LYS A 104 -15.42 -3.38 -19.94
N ARG A 105 -14.14 -3.05 -19.72
CA ARG A 105 -13.67 -2.20 -18.62
C ARG A 105 -14.60 -0.99 -18.55
N LYS A 106 -15.31 -0.82 -17.43
CA LYS A 106 -16.16 0.35 -17.21
C LYS A 106 -15.22 1.52 -16.95
N THR A 107 -15.09 2.42 -17.91
CA THR A 107 -14.31 3.63 -17.73
C THR A 107 -15.17 4.73 -17.11
N TYR A 108 -14.56 5.50 -16.22
CA TYR A 108 -15.15 6.64 -15.54
C TYR A 108 -14.66 7.95 -16.17
N LYS A 109 -15.34 9.03 -15.81
CA LYS A 109 -15.01 10.39 -16.22
C LYS A 109 -14.86 11.24 -14.96
N PRO A 110 -14.06 12.32 -15.02
CA PRO A 110 -13.90 13.21 -13.88
C PRO A 110 -15.21 13.91 -13.54
N LEU A 111 -15.56 13.93 -12.27
CA LEU A 111 -16.65 14.67 -11.64
C LEU A 111 -16.14 16.07 -11.30
N LYS A 112 -15.86 16.87 -12.33
CA LYS A 112 -15.15 18.16 -12.19
C LYS A 112 -15.74 19.11 -11.15
N ASP A 113 -17.07 19.19 -11.06
CA ASP A 113 -17.75 20.06 -10.10
C ASP A 113 -17.49 19.64 -8.64
N ASP A 114 -17.21 18.36 -8.40
CA ASP A 114 -16.93 17.80 -7.07
C ASP A 114 -15.43 17.84 -6.73
N LEU A 115 -14.54 17.77 -7.73
CA LEU A 115 -13.09 17.77 -7.55
C LEU A 115 -12.50 19.17 -7.29
N GLY A 116 -13.13 20.22 -7.83
CA GLY A 116 -12.56 21.56 -7.82
C GLY A 116 -11.33 21.71 -8.71
N ASP A 117 -10.63 22.84 -8.54
CA ASP A 117 -9.47 23.24 -9.38
C ASP A 117 -8.14 23.24 -8.60
N ASP A 118 -8.18 23.16 -7.28
CA ASP A 118 -6.99 23.20 -6.43
C ASP A 118 -6.37 21.80 -6.29
N LEU A 119 -5.26 21.57 -6.99
CA LEU A 119 -4.52 20.30 -7.01
C LEU A 119 -4.11 19.85 -5.59
N PHE A 120 -3.86 20.77 -4.68
CA PHE A 120 -3.38 20.49 -3.32
C PHE A 120 -4.52 20.49 -2.29
N SER A 121 -5.78 20.38 -2.74
CA SER A 121 -6.94 20.24 -1.84
C SER A 121 -7.09 18.86 -1.18
N GLY A 122 -6.33 17.85 -1.63
CA GLY A 122 -6.51 16.46 -1.19
C GLY A 122 -7.81 15.80 -1.68
N THR A 123 -8.57 16.44 -2.57
CA THR A 123 -9.84 15.91 -3.08
C THR A 123 -9.60 15.06 -4.33
N ILE A 124 -9.82 13.75 -4.23
CA ILE A 124 -9.45 12.79 -5.28
C ILE A 124 -10.63 11.88 -5.60
N GLN A 125 -10.92 11.72 -6.89
CA GLN A 125 -11.89 10.76 -7.37
C GLN A 125 -11.22 9.44 -7.69
N ILE A 126 -11.78 8.35 -7.19
CA ILE A 126 -11.41 6.98 -7.54
C ILE A 126 -12.67 6.26 -8.03
N ASP A 127 -12.64 5.81 -9.28
CA ASP A 127 -13.78 5.28 -10.03
C ASP A 127 -14.99 6.26 -10.02
N ASP A 128 -16.05 5.95 -9.26
CA ASP A 128 -17.27 6.76 -9.14
C ASP A 128 -17.42 7.50 -7.80
N THR A 129 -16.37 7.50 -6.98
CA THR A 129 -16.42 8.07 -5.62
C THR A 129 -15.34 9.14 -5.46
N VAL A 130 -15.69 10.25 -4.80
CA VAL A 130 -14.76 11.32 -4.41
C VAL A 130 -14.42 11.15 -2.93
N TYR A 131 -13.14 11.21 -2.60
CA TYR A 131 -12.58 11.13 -1.25
C TYR A 131 -11.83 12.41 -0.93
N GLU A 132 -11.84 12.81 0.35
CA GLU A 132 -11.09 13.96 0.87
C GLU A 132 -9.95 13.42 1.74
N PHE A 133 -8.70 13.49 1.27
CA PHE A 133 -7.54 12.95 1.97
C PHE A 133 -6.99 13.97 3.00
N PRO A 134 -6.52 13.50 4.19
CA PRO A 134 -6.59 12.12 4.66
C PRO A 134 -8.03 11.72 5.01
N CYS A 135 -8.43 10.48 4.71
CA CYS A 135 -9.76 9.94 5.04
C CYS A 135 -9.63 8.58 5.72
N LYS A 136 -10.68 8.12 6.39
CA LYS A 136 -10.64 6.82 7.07
C LYS A 136 -10.65 5.65 6.08
N VAL A 137 -9.96 4.57 6.43
CA VAL A 137 -10.03 3.28 5.71
C VAL A 137 -11.48 2.78 5.59
N SER A 138 -12.28 2.92 6.66
CA SER A 138 -13.70 2.57 6.66
C SER A 138 -14.52 3.23 5.54
N GLU A 139 -14.15 4.43 5.07
CA GLU A 139 -14.83 5.07 3.94
C GLU A 139 -14.64 4.28 2.64
N PHE A 140 -13.46 3.70 2.42
CA PHE A 140 -13.22 2.83 1.29
C PHE A 140 -13.97 1.50 1.43
N LEU A 141 -13.96 0.91 2.63
CA LEU A 141 -14.67 -0.34 2.92
C LEU A 141 -16.19 -0.20 2.71
N ASP A 142 -16.77 0.92 3.18
CA ASP A 142 -18.18 1.26 2.97
C ASP A 142 -18.52 1.45 1.49
N ASN A 143 -17.56 1.94 0.70
CA ASN A 143 -17.67 2.07 -0.76
C ASN A 143 -17.36 0.77 -1.51
N GLY A 144 -17.24 -0.36 -0.81
CA GLY A 144 -17.15 -1.70 -1.39
C GLY A 144 -15.74 -2.14 -1.81
N TRP A 145 -14.71 -1.40 -1.40
CA TRP A 145 -13.33 -1.88 -1.45
C TRP A 145 -13.10 -2.94 -0.37
N LYS A 146 -12.12 -3.80 -0.61
CA LYS A 146 -11.68 -4.82 0.34
C LYS A 146 -10.17 -4.83 0.39
N SER A 147 -9.61 -4.89 1.59
CA SER A 147 -8.17 -5.18 1.73
C SER A 147 -7.89 -6.61 1.27
N ASP A 148 -6.79 -6.80 0.56
CA ASP A 148 -6.20 -8.13 0.34
C ASP A 148 -5.26 -8.56 1.46
N ASP A 149 -4.97 -7.64 2.38
CA ASP A 149 -4.19 -7.85 3.59
C ASP A 149 -5.07 -8.41 4.72
N HIS A 150 -4.45 -9.14 5.64
CA HIS A 150 -5.06 -9.73 6.82
C HIS A 150 -4.92 -8.87 8.08
N VAL A 151 -4.25 -7.71 7.96
CA VAL A 151 -4.07 -6.76 9.07
C VAL A 151 -5.41 -6.37 9.69
N LYS A 152 -5.55 -6.70 10.98
CA LYS A 152 -6.75 -6.34 11.77
C LYS A 152 -6.48 -5.15 12.67
N THR A 153 -5.29 -5.10 13.24
CA THR A 153 -4.89 -4.09 14.22
C THR A 153 -3.59 -3.46 13.77
N VAL A 154 -3.50 -2.15 13.94
CA VAL A 154 -2.35 -1.35 13.49
C VAL A 154 -1.77 -0.68 14.72
N GLU A 155 -0.51 -0.99 15.05
CA GLU A 155 0.20 -0.31 16.13
C GLU A 155 0.41 1.18 15.81
N SER A 156 0.63 1.97 16.86
CA SER A 156 0.79 3.42 16.82
C SER A 156 1.95 3.89 15.93
N HIS A 157 1.73 4.91 15.10
CA HIS A 157 2.70 5.55 14.19
C HIS A 157 3.46 4.59 13.27
N PHE A 158 2.86 3.46 12.93
CA PHE A 158 3.32 2.65 11.81
C PHE A 158 2.56 3.05 10.55
N ASP A 159 3.29 3.53 9.55
CA ASP A 159 2.79 3.57 8.18
C ASP A 159 2.84 2.15 7.59
N LYS A 160 1.75 1.73 6.99
CA LYS A 160 1.67 0.45 6.28
C LYS A 160 1.08 0.68 4.89
N ASN A 161 1.41 -0.23 4.00
CA ASN A 161 0.80 -0.31 2.68
C ASN A 161 -0.08 -1.56 2.61
N CYS A 162 -1.25 -1.45 1.98
CA CYS A 162 -2.04 -2.62 1.60
C CYS A 162 -2.72 -2.39 0.25
N THR A 163 -3.15 -3.48 -0.40
CA THR A 163 -3.89 -3.35 -1.67
C THR A 163 -5.39 -3.39 -1.41
N LEU A 164 -6.09 -2.40 -1.95
CA LEU A 164 -7.55 -2.39 -1.95
C LEU A 164 -8.08 -2.94 -3.27
N ILE A 165 -9.04 -3.86 -3.20
CA ILE A 165 -9.65 -4.53 -4.34
C ILE A 165 -11.16 -4.27 -4.42
N LYS A 166 -11.64 -3.81 -5.58
CA LYS A 166 -13.07 -3.64 -5.89
C LYS A 166 -13.34 -3.98 -7.35
N ASN A 167 -14.33 -4.84 -7.61
CA ASN A 167 -14.78 -5.19 -8.97
C ASN A 167 -13.65 -5.65 -9.92
N GLY A 168 -12.67 -6.39 -9.40
CA GLY A 168 -11.50 -6.83 -10.19
C GLY A 168 -10.48 -5.74 -10.45
N ARG A 169 -10.56 -4.62 -9.72
CA ARG A 169 -9.57 -3.54 -9.75
C ARG A 169 -8.81 -3.45 -8.45
N ALA A 170 -7.53 -3.11 -8.54
CA ALA A 170 -6.64 -3.01 -7.40
C ALA A 170 -5.77 -1.76 -7.48
N PHE A 171 -5.37 -1.23 -6.33
CA PHE A 171 -4.32 -0.23 -6.18
C PHE A 171 -3.81 -0.27 -4.73
N SER A 172 -2.58 0.17 -4.49
CA SER A 172 -2.00 0.17 -3.16
C SER A 172 -2.34 1.48 -2.46
N ILE A 173 -2.71 1.41 -1.18
CA ILE A 173 -2.87 2.56 -0.31
C ILE A 173 -1.74 2.62 0.70
N THR A 174 -1.42 3.81 1.18
CA THR A 174 -0.63 4.02 2.39
C THR A 174 -1.58 4.51 3.48
N PHE A 175 -1.55 3.87 4.64
CA PHE A 175 -2.39 4.23 5.78
C PHE A 175 -1.58 4.28 7.07
N GLU A 176 -2.08 5.07 8.01
CA GLU A 176 -1.40 5.38 9.27
C GLU A 176 -2.36 5.35 10.45
N ASN A 177 -1.84 4.87 11.59
CA ASN A 177 -2.46 5.02 12.90
C ASN A 177 -1.83 6.22 13.63
N PHE A 178 -2.58 7.32 13.73
CA PHE A 178 -2.14 8.53 14.45
C PHE A 178 -2.34 8.48 15.97
N ASP A 179 -3.09 7.50 16.48
CA ASP A 179 -3.28 7.29 17.92
C ASP A 179 -2.00 6.75 18.56
N ASP A 180 -1.88 6.94 19.88
CA ASP A 180 -0.70 6.53 20.65
C ASP A 180 -0.80 5.08 21.18
N TYR A 181 -1.79 4.33 20.67
CA TYR A 181 -2.12 2.95 21.01
C TYR A 181 -2.60 2.19 19.76
N PRO A 182 -2.64 0.84 19.77
CA PRO A 182 -3.14 0.06 18.65
C PRO A 182 -4.62 0.35 18.36
N ILE A 183 -4.98 0.48 17.09
CA ILE A 183 -6.38 0.68 16.66
C ILE A 183 -6.76 -0.31 15.56
N ALA A 184 -8.06 -0.45 15.29
CA ALA A 184 -8.54 -1.30 14.20
C ALA A 184 -8.12 -0.72 12.84
N PHE A 185 -7.79 -1.59 11.87
CA PHE A 185 -7.43 -1.20 10.51
C PHE A 185 -8.45 -0.25 9.85
N GLU A 186 -9.75 -0.46 10.09
CA GLU A 186 -10.82 0.37 9.52
C GLU A 186 -10.89 1.80 10.09
N ASP A 187 -10.25 2.03 11.24
CA ASP A 187 -10.14 3.33 11.90
C ASP A 187 -8.89 4.11 11.54
N CYS A 188 -7.91 3.48 10.88
CA CYS A 188 -6.74 4.16 10.33
C CYS A 188 -7.11 5.17 9.24
N TYR A 189 -6.19 6.10 8.99
CA TYR A 189 -6.33 7.11 7.95
C TYR A 189 -5.47 6.76 6.75
N ILE A 190 -6.03 6.88 5.56
CA ILE A 190 -5.30 6.77 4.31
C ILE A 190 -4.66 8.13 4.02
N THR A 191 -3.33 8.12 3.93
CA THR A 191 -2.49 9.30 3.66
C THR A 191 -1.92 9.27 2.25
N GLY A 192 -2.06 8.18 1.51
CA GLY A 192 -1.58 8.13 0.15
C GLY A 192 -2.05 6.90 -0.61
N PHE A 193 -1.68 6.86 -1.88
CA PHE A 193 -1.84 5.68 -2.70
C PHE A 193 -0.82 5.65 -3.82
N SER A 194 -0.51 4.45 -4.30
CA SER A 194 0.32 4.23 -5.47
C SER A 194 -0.38 3.37 -6.50
N TRP A 195 -0.05 3.67 -7.74
CA TRP A 195 -0.54 3.05 -8.94
C TRP A 195 0.64 2.91 -9.91
N ASP A 196 0.95 1.69 -10.31
CA ASP A 196 1.98 1.39 -11.30
C ASP A 196 1.40 0.40 -12.31
N ASN A 197 1.49 0.73 -13.60
CA ASN A 197 1.02 -0.12 -14.70
C ASN A 197 2.01 -1.26 -15.03
N HIS A 198 3.15 -1.35 -14.32
CA HIS A 198 3.96 -2.56 -14.27
C HIS A 198 3.23 -3.67 -13.52
N GLN A 199 2.39 -4.42 -14.24
CA GLN A 199 1.92 -5.69 -13.70
C GLN A 199 3.14 -6.61 -13.50
N ASN A 200 3.47 -6.89 -12.24
CA ASN A 200 4.34 -8.01 -11.90
C ASN A 200 3.67 -9.33 -12.33
N ASP A 201 4.44 -10.41 -12.45
CA ASP A 201 3.90 -11.66 -12.99
C ASP A 201 2.78 -12.27 -12.11
N LYS A 202 2.75 -11.96 -10.81
CA LYS A 202 1.68 -12.36 -9.87
C LYS A 202 0.37 -11.59 -10.11
N GLU A 203 0.42 -10.32 -10.48
CA GLU A 203 -0.76 -9.50 -10.81
C GLU A 203 -1.36 -9.87 -12.16
N LYS A 204 -0.52 -10.20 -13.14
CA LYS A 204 -0.96 -10.77 -14.43
C LYS A 204 -1.74 -12.07 -14.23
N GLU A 205 -1.33 -12.91 -13.28
CA GLU A 205 -2.02 -14.15 -12.92
C GLU A 205 -3.38 -13.90 -12.26
N LYS A 206 -3.52 -12.82 -11.48
CA LYS A 206 -4.78 -12.44 -10.83
C LYS A 206 -5.76 -11.71 -11.76
N ASN A 207 -5.33 -11.30 -12.96
CA ASN A 207 -6.13 -10.57 -13.96
C ASN A 207 -6.84 -9.34 -13.36
N LEU A 208 -6.12 -8.61 -12.51
CA LEU A 208 -6.58 -7.36 -11.90
C LEU A 208 -6.34 -6.19 -12.86
N ASP A 209 -7.31 -5.29 -12.90
CA ASP A 209 -7.24 -4.00 -13.59
C ASP A 209 -6.99 -2.89 -12.55
N TYR A 210 -6.87 -1.64 -12.99
CA TYR A 210 -6.70 -0.51 -12.09
C TYR A 210 -7.90 0.44 -12.10
N PRO A 211 -8.15 1.16 -10.99
CA PRO A 211 -9.17 2.20 -10.96
C PRO A 211 -8.85 3.37 -11.89
N ASP A 212 -9.91 4.06 -12.31
CA ASP A 212 -9.76 5.37 -12.92
C ASP A 212 -9.64 6.41 -11.80
N ILE A 213 -8.50 7.11 -11.72
CA ILE A 213 -8.21 8.09 -10.68
C ILE A 213 -8.18 9.47 -11.31
N PHE A 214 -8.86 10.45 -10.70
CA PHE A 214 -8.86 11.85 -11.15
C PHE A 214 -8.59 12.80 -10.00
N PHE A 215 -7.75 13.79 -10.28
CA PHE A 215 -7.36 14.89 -9.39
C PHE A 215 -8.12 16.17 -9.76
N PRO A 216 -8.03 17.21 -8.92
CA PRO A 216 -8.54 18.54 -9.23
C PRO A 216 -8.05 19.04 -10.60
N GLY A 217 -8.90 19.79 -11.31
CA GLY A 217 -8.74 20.08 -12.75
C GLY A 217 -9.23 18.96 -13.69
N GLY A 218 -9.48 17.77 -13.16
CA GLY A 218 -10.01 16.60 -13.87
C GLY A 218 -8.97 15.87 -14.71
N VAL A 219 -7.69 16.00 -14.36
CA VAL A 219 -6.58 15.19 -14.89
C VAL A 219 -6.43 13.90 -14.07
N GLY A 220 -5.83 12.84 -14.62
CA GLY A 220 -5.80 11.54 -13.96
C GLY A 220 -5.28 10.41 -14.84
N THR A 221 -5.52 9.15 -14.45
CA THR A 221 -4.90 7.96 -15.07
C THR A 221 -5.25 7.74 -16.55
N ASN A 222 -6.29 8.40 -17.06
CA ASN A 222 -6.67 8.37 -18.48
C ASN A 222 -6.44 9.70 -19.22
N THR A 223 -5.67 10.62 -18.62
CA THR A 223 -5.24 11.87 -19.26
C THR A 223 -4.06 11.57 -20.19
N SER A 224 -4.04 12.18 -21.37
CA SER A 224 -2.90 12.09 -22.30
C SER A 224 -1.80 13.05 -21.89
N LEU A 225 -0.55 12.75 -22.24
CA LEU A 225 0.61 13.61 -21.94
C LEU A 225 0.38 15.07 -22.37
N ASP A 226 -0.10 15.32 -23.59
CA ASP A 226 -0.45 16.69 -24.06
C ASP A 226 -1.40 17.45 -23.13
N LYS A 227 -2.43 16.77 -22.61
CA LYS A 227 -3.41 17.39 -21.72
C LYS A 227 -2.87 17.59 -20.31
N MET A 228 -1.93 16.75 -19.90
CA MET A 228 -1.22 16.92 -18.65
C MET A 228 -0.31 18.15 -18.75
N ALA A 229 0.45 18.28 -19.85
CA ALA A 229 1.27 19.46 -20.12
C ALA A 229 0.42 20.75 -20.10
N ASP A 230 -0.72 20.76 -20.79
CA ASP A 230 -1.67 21.89 -20.76
C ASP A 230 -2.13 22.23 -19.34
N PHE A 231 -2.30 21.23 -18.46
CA PHE A 231 -2.69 21.44 -17.08
C PHE A 231 -1.53 21.97 -16.23
N VAL A 232 -0.32 21.45 -16.41
CA VAL A 232 0.89 21.92 -15.71
C VAL A 232 1.16 23.40 -15.98
N GLU A 233 0.93 23.87 -17.21
CA GLU A 233 1.01 25.30 -17.56
C GLU A 233 0.04 26.20 -16.76
N THR A 234 -0.96 25.62 -16.08
CA THR A 234 -1.90 26.37 -15.22
C THR A 234 -1.51 26.42 -13.75
N LEU A 235 -0.53 25.61 -13.33
CA LEU A 235 -0.03 25.58 -11.96
C LEU A 235 0.98 26.70 -11.70
N ASP A 236 1.20 27.03 -10.43
CA ASP A 236 2.31 27.91 -10.05
C ASP A 236 3.64 27.19 -10.29
N GLU A 237 4.62 27.87 -10.90
CA GLU A 237 5.94 27.31 -11.18
C GLU A 237 6.65 26.87 -9.89
N GLU A 238 6.36 27.52 -8.76
CA GLU A 238 6.93 27.16 -7.45
C GLU A 238 6.47 25.77 -6.96
N ASN A 239 5.33 25.28 -7.44
CA ASN A 239 4.76 23.99 -7.05
C ASN A 239 5.19 22.84 -7.98
N VAL A 240 5.95 23.11 -9.04
CA VAL A 240 6.48 22.11 -9.99
C VAL A 240 7.94 21.84 -9.66
N LEU A 241 8.23 20.69 -9.07
CA LEU A 241 9.59 20.33 -8.66
C LEU A 241 10.41 19.83 -9.84
N THR A 242 9.84 18.93 -10.64
CA THR A 242 10.52 18.37 -11.82
C THR A 242 9.55 18.11 -12.97
N ASP A 243 10.06 18.32 -14.18
CA ASP A 243 9.37 18.12 -15.45
C ASP A 243 10.43 17.78 -16.52
N TYR A 244 10.64 16.49 -16.81
CA TYR A 244 11.67 16.05 -17.77
C TYR A 244 11.43 14.64 -18.35
N GLU A 245 12.01 14.39 -19.53
CA GLU A 245 12.06 13.06 -20.14
C GLU A 245 13.39 12.35 -19.85
N THR A 246 13.34 11.07 -19.49
CA THR A 246 14.52 10.20 -19.34
C THR A 246 14.79 9.44 -20.65
N PRO A 247 15.91 9.72 -21.36
CA PRO A 247 16.18 9.08 -22.65
C PRO A 247 16.45 7.57 -22.57
N SER A 248 16.85 7.06 -21.40
CA SER A 248 17.17 5.63 -21.22
C SER A 248 15.95 4.75 -21.07
N ASN A 249 14.86 5.28 -20.50
CA ASN A 249 13.66 4.52 -20.16
C ASN A 249 12.40 5.02 -20.89
N HIS A 250 12.50 6.09 -21.69
CA HIS A 250 11.38 6.69 -22.41
C HIS A 250 10.21 7.03 -21.47
N LEU A 251 10.54 7.59 -20.30
CA LEU A 251 9.58 8.04 -19.31
C LEU A 251 9.61 9.56 -19.22
N TYR A 252 8.44 10.16 -19.11
CA TYR A 252 8.26 11.58 -18.81
C TYR A 252 7.78 11.73 -17.37
N HIS A 253 8.49 12.51 -16.57
CA HIS A 253 8.25 12.65 -15.13
C HIS A 253 7.66 14.01 -14.81
N TYR A 254 6.64 14.01 -13.95
CA TYR A 254 6.10 15.19 -13.30
C TYR A 254 6.11 14.99 -11.78
N GLU A 255 6.65 15.97 -11.07
CA GLU A 255 6.59 16.01 -9.61
C GLU A 255 6.02 17.35 -9.15
N PHE A 256 4.96 17.30 -8.35
CA PHE A 256 4.29 18.47 -7.79
C PHE A 256 4.31 18.40 -6.27
N GLU A 257 4.57 19.54 -5.62
CA GLU A 257 4.54 19.64 -4.17
C GLU A 257 3.98 20.99 -3.72
N GLU A 258 3.16 20.97 -2.68
CA GLU A 258 2.83 22.17 -1.92
C GLU A 258 2.96 21.85 -0.42
N SER A 259 3.61 22.75 0.30
CA SER A 259 3.81 22.65 1.75
C SER A 259 3.12 23.81 2.47
N SER A 260 2.44 23.50 3.55
CA SER A 260 1.83 24.43 4.49
C SER A 260 2.37 24.18 5.90
N GLU A 261 1.90 24.96 6.88
CA GLU A 261 2.23 24.71 8.30
C GLU A 261 1.62 23.40 8.82
N GLU A 262 0.54 22.91 8.20
CA GLU A 262 -0.25 21.77 8.68
C GLU A 262 0.08 20.46 7.94
N SER A 263 0.44 20.56 6.66
CA SER A 263 0.67 19.40 5.81
C SER A 263 1.54 19.72 4.59
N ARG A 264 2.02 18.67 3.94
CA ARG A 264 2.66 18.71 2.62
C ARG A 264 2.03 17.66 1.72
N ILE A 265 1.62 18.06 0.52
CA ILE A 265 1.02 17.17 -0.46
C ILE A 265 1.98 17.01 -1.63
N ASN A 266 2.26 15.77 -2.00
CA ASN A 266 3.13 15.40 -3.10
C ASN A 266 2.38 14.54 -4.12
N TYR A 267 2.67 14.79 -5.40
CA TYR A 267 2.26 13.97 -6.52
C TYR A 267 3.49 13.63 -7.36
N HIS A 268 3.64 12.34 -7.69
CA HIS A 268 4.62 11.85 -8.66
C HIS A 268 3.89 11.12 -9.79
N ILE A 269 4.10 11.55 -11.02
CA ILE A 269 3.40 11.02 -12.20
C ILE A 269 4.42 10.73 -13.30
N GLU A 270 4.32 9.54 -13.88
CA GLU A 270 5.16 9.13 -15.00
C GLU A 270 4.31 8.74 -16.20
N TYR A 271 4.77 9.10 -17.40
CA TYR A 271 4.17 8.70 -18.68
C TYR A 271 5.17 7.91 -19.50
N GLN A 272 4.72 6.84 -20.16
CA GLN A 272 5.54 6.09 -21.10
C GLN A 272 5.41 6.66 -22.51
N THR A 273 6.50 7.18 -23.09
CA THR A 273 6.48 7.95 -24.34
C THR A 273 6.48 7.08 -25.61
N GLU A 274 6.84 5.79 -25.53
CA GLU A 274 6.88 4.90 -26.71
C GLU A 274 5.54 4.26 -27.10
N LYS A 275 4.56 4.16 -26.18
CA LYS A 275 3.33 3.37 -26.35
C LYS A 275 2.05 4.16 -26.03
N GLU A 276 1.66 5.04 -26.95
CA GLU A 276 0.40 5.82 -26.87
C GLU A 276 0.40 6.93 -25.79
N GLU A 277 1.55 7.28 -25.19
CA GLU A 277 1.68 8.34 -24.16
C GLU A 277 0.70 8.14 -22.99
N ILE A 278 0.58 6.89 -22.56
CA ILE A 278 -0.26 6.52 -21.41
C ILE A 278 0.48 6.80 -20.11
N MET A 279 -0.25 7.24 -19.09
CA MET A 279 0.27 7.28 -17.73
C MET A 279 0.75 5.87 -17.36
N HIS A 280 1.93 5.82 -16.76
CA HIS A 280 2.65 4.60 -16.42
C HIS A 280 2.69 4.41 -14.91
N THR A 281 2.98 5.48 -14.17
CA THR A 281 3.06 5.49 -12.71
C THR A 281 2.33 6.71 -12.15
N LEU A 282 1.73 6.54 -10.99
CA LEU A 282 1.11 7.60 -10.20
C LEU A 282 1.28 7.29 -8.72
N TRP A 283 1.88 8.21 -7.99
CA TRP A 283 1.96 8.20 -6.54
C TRP A 283 1.42 9.51 -6.00
N PHE A 284 0.61 9.40 -4.95
CA PHE A 284 0.07 10.53 -4.21
C PHE A 284 0.32 10.28 -2.72
N HIS A 285 0.78 11.31 -2.03
CA HIS A 285 0.98 11.25 -0.59
C HIS A 285 0.70 12.61 0.06
N ILE A 286 0.03 12.59 1.22
CA ILE A 286 -0.11 13.72 2.12
C ILE A 286 0.66 13.44 3.41
N TYR A 287 1.70 14.22 3.65
CA TYR A 287 2.44 14.24 4.90
C TYR A 287 1.77 15.23 5.84
N LEU A 288 1.44 14.79 7.06
CA LEU A 288 0.77 15.63 8.04
C LEU A 288 1.75 16.03 9.14
N TYR A 289 1.76 17.32 9.50
CA TYR A 289 2.60 17.84 10.57
C TYR A 289 1.81 18.02 11.89
N ASP A 290 0.50 18.24 11.80
CA ASP A 290 -0.43 18.21 12.94
C ASP A 290 -1.52 17.15 12.72
N THR A 291 -1.53 16.13 13.57
CA THR A 291 -2.45 14.99 13.51
C THR A 291 -3.41 14.96 14.70
N THR A 292 -3.41 16.02 15.53
CA THR A 292 -4.17 16.07 16.80
C THR A 292 -5.66 15.79 16.62
N ASP A 293 -6.25 16.32 15.54
CA ASP A 293 -7.68 16.17 15.22
C ASP A 293 -8.03 14.81 14.57
N LEU A 294 -7.03 14.00 14.22
CA LEU A 294 -7.19 12.67 13.63
C LEU A 294 -7.07 11.54 14.67
N LYS A 295 -6.77 11.88 15.92
CA LYS A 295 -6.71 10.93 17.05
C LYS A 295 -8.08 10.69 17.67
N GLY A 296 -8.17 9.64 18.49
CA GLY A 296 -9.33 9.31 19.32
C GLY A 296 -10.18 8.17 18.78
N ALA A 297 -9.60 7.26 18.01
CA ALA A 297 -10.27 5.99 17.72
C ALA A 297 -10.34 5.13 18.99
N ASP A 298 -11.24 4.14 18.99
CA ASP A 298 -11.32 3.18 20.09
C ASP A 298 -10.04 2.32 20.09
N GLU A 299 -9.40 2.18 21.25
CA GLU A 299 -8.24 1.30 21.40
C GLU A 299 -8.64 -0.14 21.06
N ALA A 300 -7.89 -0.73 20.14
CA ALA A 300 -8.06 -2.12 19.78
C ALA A 300 -7.37 -3.02 20.81
N ASP A 301 -8.05 -4.08 21.19
CA ASP A 301 -7.50 -5.17 22.01
C ASP A 301 -7.21 -6.37 21.08
N PRO A 302 -5.98 -6.48 20.54
CA PRO A 302 -5.64 -7.59 19.65
C PRO A 302 -5.73 -8.92 20.39
N GLU A 303 -6.32 -9.94 19.76
CA GLU A 303 -6.32 -11.30 20.31
C GLU A 303 -4.92 -11.91 20.18
N ILE A 304 -4.14 -11.81 21.25
CA ILE A 304 -2.78 -12.36 21.33
C ILE A 304 -2.86 -13.75 21.99
N SER A 305 -2.31 -14.75 21.31
CA SER A 305 -2.24 -16.12 21.82
C SER A 305 -1.08 -16.27 22.80
N ASP A 306 -1.39 -16.79 24.00
CA ASP A 306 -0.39 -17.22 25.00
C ASP A 306 0.28 -18.57 24.66
N GLU A 307 -0.12 -19.21 23.56
CA GLU A 307 0.44 -20.50 23.14
C GLU A 307 1.84 -20.32 22.53
N VAL A 308 2.83 -21.01 23.10
CA VAL A 308 4.17 -21.14 22.52
C VAL A 308 4.09 -22.07 21.29
N PRO A 309 4.55 -21.64 20.11
CA PRO A 309 4.53 -22.47 18.90
C PRO A 309 5.28 -23.79 19.11
N SER A 310 4.69 -24.89 18.66
CA SER A 310 5.21 -26.24 18.90
C SER A 310 6.60 -26.47 18.30
N GLU A 311 6.91 -25.75 17.23
CA GLU A 311 8.16 -25.72 16.49
C GLU A 311 9.34 -25.26 17.36
N ILE A 312 9.06 -24.47 18.40
CA ILE A 312 10.07 -23.86 19.26
C ILE A 312 9.91 -24.23 20.73
N ALA A 313 8.84 -24.96 21.08
CA ALA A 313 8.52 -25.31 22.47
C ALA A 313 9.60 -26.16 23.15
N ASP A 314 10.30 -26.99 22.37
CA ASP A 314 11.39 -27.87 22.84
C ASP A 314 12.78 -27.36 22.38
N TYR A 315 12.89 -26.10 21.97
CA TYR A 315 14.17 -25.52 21.53
C TYR A 315 15.13 -25.37 22.71
N GLU A 316 16.40 -25.74 22.49
CA GLU A 316 17.50 -25.52 23.42
C GLU A 316 18.58 -24.67 22.73
N LEU A 317 19.12 -23.69 23.46
CA LEU A 317 20.23 -22.87 22.97
C LEU A 317 21.44 -23.76 22.63
N PRO A 318 22.23 -23.42 21.59
CA PRO A 318 23.49 -24.09 21.34
C PRO A 318 24.45 -24.02 22.54
N ASP A 319 25.13 -25.13 22.84
CA ASP A 319 26.14 -25.17 23.93
C ASP A 319 27.46 -24.47 23.55
N GLU A 320 27.73 -24.34 22.24
CA GLU A 320 28.99 -23.80 21.71
C GLU A 320 28.76 -23.04 20.40
N LEU A 321 29.58 -22.00 20.20
CA LEU A 321 29.57 -21.15 19.01
C LEU A 321 29.89 -21.95 17.73
N GLY A 322 30.85 -22.87 17.86
CA GLY A 322 31.34 -23.69 16.76
C GLY A 322 32.21 -22.91 15.78
N ASP A 323 32.69 -23.61 14.74
CA ASP A 323 33.62 -23.05 13.75
C ASP A 323 32.93 -22.65 12.43
N ASN A 324 31.63 -22.97 12.29
CA ASN A 324 30.88 -22.69 11.06
C ASN A 324 30.27 -21.29 11.09
N PHE A 325 30.92 -20.31 10.48
CA PHE A 325 30.42 -18.95 10.34
C PHE A 325 29.05 -18.84 9.68
N THR A 326 28.70 -19.78 8.79
CA THR A 326 27.42 -19.73 8.08
C THR A 326 26.29 -20.43 8.83
N SER A 327 26.53 -20.83 10.08
CA SER A 327 25.51 -21.45 10.93
C SER A 327 24.44 -20.48 11.43
N GLY A 328 24.71 -19.17 11.36
CA GLY A 328 23.85 -18.16 12.01
C GLY A 328 24.01 -18.11 13.51
N ARG A 329 25.03 -18.77 14.05
CA ARG A 329 25.37 -18.70 15.48
C ARG A 329 26.19 -17.48 15.80
N PHE A 330 25.94 -16.95 16.97
CA PHE A 330 26.71 -15.87 17.56
C PHE A 330 26.63 -15.99 19.09
N GLU A 331 27.65 -15.47 19.77
CA GLU A 331 27.64 -15.30 21.20
C GLU A 331 27.30 -13.85 21.54
N LEU A 332 26.39 -13.65 22.48
CA LEU A 332 26.04 -12.35 23.05
C LEU A 332 26.03 -12.46 24.56
N ASP A 333 26.89 -11.68 25.24
CA ASP A 333 27.07 -11.69 26.70
C ASP A 333 27.35 -13.08 27.28
N GLY A 334 28.18 -13.87 26.60
CA GLY A 334 28.54 -15.22 27.05
C GLY A 334 27.49 -16.29 26.83
N VAL A 335 26.41 -15.98 26.09
CA VAL A 335 25.37 -16.93 25.71
C VAL A 335 25.36 -17.10 24.19
N VAL A 336 25.38 -18.35 23.73
CA VAL A 336 25.34 -18.66 22.30
C VAL A 336 23.88 -18.76 21.84
N TYR A 337 23.54 -17.99 20.81
CA TYR A 337 22.26 -18.00 20.11
C TYR A 337 22.46 -18.49 18.67
N GLU A 338 21.36 -18.77 17.98
CA GLU A 338 21.34 -19.08 16.55
C GLU A 338 20.17 -18.34 15.89
N ILE A 339 20.31 -17.95 14.63
CA ILE A 339 19.14 -17.57 13.82
C ILE A 339 18.09 -18.69 13.92
N GLY A 340 16.86 -18.32 14.28
CA GLY A 340 15.78 -19.25 14.63
C GLY A 340 15.58 -19.46 16.13
N SER A 341 16.46 -18.96 17.01
CA SER A 341 16.26 -19.02 18.47
C SER A 341 14.94 -18.31 18.87
N PRO A 342 14.14 -18.89 19.79
CA PRO A 342 13.05 -18.19 20.45
C PRO A 342 13.52 -16.87 21.06
N LEU A 343 12.76 -15.80 20.88
CA LEU A 343 13.07 -14.51 21.51
C LEU A 343 12.97 -14.58 23.03
N SER A 344 12.14 -15.48 23.58
CA SER A 344 12.08 -15.76 25.02
C SER A 344 13.45 -16.08 25.63
N ASN A 345 14.37 -16.68 24.87
CA ASN A 345 15.71 -16.97 25.37
C ASN A 345 16.53 -15.71 25.67
N PHE A 346 16.34 -14.61 24.93
CA PHE A 346 17.00 -13.35 25.27
C PHE A 346 16.48 -12.82 26.60
N PHE A 347 15.16 -12.89 26.80
CA PHE A 347 14.51 -12.43 28.03
C PHE A 347 14.89 -13.26 29.26
N ASP A 348 14.98 -14.59 29.10
CA ASP A 348 15.48 -15.50 30.13
C ASP A 348 16.94 -15.19 30.51
N ASN A 349 17.72 -14.64 29.58
CA ASN A 349 19.12 -14.24 29.78
C ASN A 349 19.30 -12.76 30.17
N GLY A 350 18.22 -12.12 30.65
CA GLY A 350 18.27 -10.82 31.30
C GLY A 350 18.21 -9.61 30.36
N TRP A 351 17.89 -9.83 29.08
CA TRP A 351 17.51 -8.74 28.18
C TRP A 351 16.05 -8.35 28.42
N GLU A 352 15.73 -7.08 28.26
CA GLU A 352 14.38 -6.54 28.44
C GLU A 352 13.87 -5.91 27.15
N LEU A 353 12.61 -6.17 26.81
CA LEU A 353 11.95 -5.52 25.67
C LEU A 353 11.83 -4.01 25.93
N THR A 354 12.34 -3.21 25.00
CA THR A 354 12.16 -1.75 24.98
C THR A 354 11.20 -1.37 23.87
N TYR A 355 10.08 -0.74 24.23
CA TYR A 355 9.16 -0.17 23.26
C TYR A 355 9.64 1.21 22.82
N VAL A 356 9.93 1.35 21.53
CA VAL A 356 10.11 2.63 20.87
C VAL A 356 8.95 2.80 19.89
N GLN A 357 8.16 3.85 20.10
CA GLN A 357 6.97 4.16 19.31
C GLN A 357 7.34 4.29 17.83
N GLY A 358 6.60 3.60 16.95
CA GLY A 358 6.87 3.56 15.51
C GLY A 358 8.06 2.70 15.07
N GLU A 359 8.81 2.09 16.00
CA GLU A 359 10.00 1.28 15.66
C GLU A 359 9.90 -0.18 16.14
N CYS A 360 9.24 -0.44 17.28
CA CYS A 360 9.20 -1.76 17.89
C CYS A 360 7.82 -2.39 17.81
N ARG A 361 7.78 -3.66 17.40
CA ARG A 361 6.61 -4.53 17.56
C ARG A 361 6.52 -5.10 18.97
N THR A 362 5.30 -5.27 19.48
CA THR A 362 5.05 -5.99 20.74
C THR A 362 4.39 -7.36 20.54
N TYR A 363 3.74 -7.55 19.39
CA TYR A 363 3.20 -8.81 18.91
C TYR A 363 3.31 -8.85 17.38
N LEU A 364 3.14 -10.03 16.80
CA LEU A 364 3.18 -10.24 15.34
C LEU A 364 2.00 -11.09 14.89
N GLU A 365 1.36 -10.70 13.79
CA GLU A 365 0.36 -11.52 13.09
C GLU A 365 1.02 -12.75 12.42
N PRO A 366 0.25 -13.78 12.00
CA PRO A 366 0.81 -14.97 11.35
C PRO A 366 1.69 -14.62 10.15
N SER A 367 2.90 -15.20 10.09
CA SER A 367 3.88 -14.95 9.02
C SER A 367 4.42 -13.51 8.94
N GLU A 368 4.10 -12.64 9.91
CA GLU A 368 4.63 -11.28 9.98
C GLU A 368 6.08 -11.27 10.49
N TYR A 369 6.82 -10.25 10.04
CA TYR A 369 8.15 -9.89 10.52
C TYR A 369 8.09 -8.54 11.22
N GLY A 370 8.91 -8.36 12.26
CA GLY A 370 8.94 -7.11 13.00
C GLY A 370 10.27 -6.84 13.67
N LYS A 371 10.65 -5.56 13.70
CA LYS A 371 11.78 -5.10 14.47
C LYS A 371 11.42 -5.06 15.96
N VAL A 372 12.34 -5.52 16.78
CA VAL A 372 12.25 -5.57 18.24
C VAL A 372 13.53 -4.95 18.81
N ILE A 373 13.41 -4.12 19.83
CA ILE A 373 14.58 -3.57 20.53
C ILE A 373 14.65 -4.17 21.92
N ILE A 374 15.81 -4.69 22.28
CA ILE A 374 16.08 -5.23 23.61
C ILE A 374 17.23 -4.47 24.25
N THR A 375 17.18 -4.37 25.58
CA THR A 375 18.20 -3.68 26.37
C THR A 375 18.63 -4.48 27.58
N LYS A 376 19.90 -4.33 27.96
CA LYS A 376 20.45 -4.87 29.20
C LYS A 376 21.44 -3.88 29.78
N GLY A 377 21.03 -3.17 30.83
CA GLY A 377 21.80 -2.04 31.34
C GLY A 377 21.81 -0.88 30.33
N GLU A 378 23.00 -0.47 29.87
CA GLU A 378 23.16 0.59 28.87
C GLU A 378 23.18 0.05 27.43
N ASP A 379 23.30 -1.27 27.27
CA ASP A 379 23.42 -1.91 25.97
C ASP A 379 22.05 -2.02 25.28
N LYS A 380 22.02 -1.69 23.99
CA LYS A 380 20.84 -1.77 23.13
C LYS A 380 21.14 -2.59 21.88
N ILE A 381 20.32 -3.61 21.64
CA ILE A 381 20.40 -4.51 20.49
C ILE A 381 19.07 -4.47 19.72
N TYR A 382 19.15 -4.55 18.40
CA TYR A 382 17.99 -4.69 17.52
C TYR A 382 17.87 -6.14 17.08
N LEU A 383 16.67 -6.70 17.16
CA LEU A 383 16.33 -8.02 16.66
C LEU A 383 15.28 -7.87 15.56
N ASN A 384 15.38 -8.70 14.53
CA ASN A 384 14.30 -8.97 13.61
C ASN A 384 13.59 -10.25 14.10
N ALA A 385 12.31 -10.13 14.41
CA ALA A 385 11.47 -11.22 14.87
C ALA A 385 10.57 -11.72 13.74
N LYS A 386 10.37 -13.03 13.65
CA LYS A 386 9.43 -13.66 12.72
C LYS A 386 8.42 -14.50 13.49
N ASN A 387 7.14 -14.30 13.20
CA ASN A 387 6.08 -15.19 13.68
C ASN A 387 5.89 -16.36 12.72
N ILE A 388 6.34 -17.54 13.14
CA ILE A 388 6.21 -18.78 12.37
C ILE A 388 4.90 -19.54 12.64
N SER A 389 4.06 -19.06 13.56
CA SER A 389 2.79 -19.70 13.91
C SER A 389 1.63 -19.25 13.02
N ASP A 390 0.51 -19.96 13.11
CA ASP A 390 -0.76 -19.61 12.44
C ASP A 390 -1.64 -18.67 13.26
N LYS A 391 -1.13 -18.14 14.38
CA LYS A 391 -1.84 -17.23 15.30
C LYS A 391 -1.04 -15.95 15.52
N THR A 392 -1.72 -14.89 15.94
CA THR A 392 -1.05 -13.71 16.49
C THR A 392 -0.44 -14.06 17.84
N VAL A 393 0.85 -13.80 18.03
CA VAL A 393 1.59 -14.11 19.28
C VAL A 393 2.42 -12.91 19.72
N ALA A 394 2.71 -12.83 21.02
CA ALA A 394 3.66 -11.86 21.56
C ALA A 394 5.08 -12.12 20.98
N VAL A 395 5.91 -11.07 20.90
CA VAL A 395 7.27 -11.19 20.33
C VAL A 395 8.15 -12.21 21.06
N GLU A 396 7.92 -12.48 22.34
CA GLU A 396 8.62 -13.54 23.09
C GLU A 396 8.44 -14.94 22.51
N ASN A 397 7.30 -15.19 21.85
CA ASN A 397 6.96 -16.45 21.21
C ASN A 397 7.32 -16.47 19.71
N CYS A 398 8.03 -15.45 19.23
CA CYS A 398 8.57 -15.40 17.87
C CYS A 398 10.00 -15.96 17.83
N VAL A 399 10.50 -16.20 16.62
CA VAL A 399 11.89 -16.61 16.41
C VAL A 399 12.74 -15.45 15.92
N LEU A 400 14.03 -15.53 16.22
CA LEU A 400 15.05 -14.63 15.72
C LEU A 400 15.24 -14.86 14.22
N ASP A 401 15.04 -13.83 13.43
CA ASP A 401 15.28 -13.81 11.98
C ASP A 401 16.53 -12.97 11.63
N GLY A 402 16.91 -12.04 12.52
CA GLY A 402 18.14 -11.28 12.40
C GLY A 402 18.48 -10.51 13.67
N ILE A 403 19.73 -10.06 13.77
CA ILE A 403 20.25 -9.29 14.90
C ILE A 403 21.20 -8.23 14.41
N THR A 404 21.07 -7.02 14.95
CA THR A 404 21.99 -5.92 14.72
C THR A 404 22.49 -5.36 16.06
N SER A 405 23.81 -5.39 16.23
CA SER A 405 24.54 -4.76 17.34
C SER A 405 25.36 -3.60 16.78
N TYR A 406 25.04 -2.38 17.20
CA TYR A 406 25.82 -1.20 16.84
C TYR A 406 26.82 -0.87 17.95
N ASN A 407 28.08 -0.68 17.58
CA ASN A 407 29.17 -0.37 18.51
C ASN A 407 28.96 0.91 19.34
N PHE A 408 28.18 1.87 18.83
CA PHE A 408 27.83 3.12 19.51
C PHE A 408 26.58 3.01 20.40
N LEU A 409 25.85 1.89 20.36
CA LEU A 409 24.64 1.63 21.17
C LEU A 409 24.80 0.46 22.14
N SER A 410 25.80 -0.38 21.94
CA SER A 410 26.06 -1.55 22.76
C SER A 410 27.56 -1.81 22.84
N LYS A 411 28.03 -2.07 24.07
CA LYS A 411 29.34 -2.65 24.37
C LYS A 411 29.21 -4.08 24.88
N ALA A 412 28.02 -4.71 24.75
CA ALA A 412 27.81 -6.11 25.06
C ALA A 412 28.83 -6.98 24.32
N ASP A 413 29.31 -8.02 25.00
CA ASP A 413 30.33 -8.92 24.44
C ASP A 413 29.69 -9.70 23.29
N PHE A 414 30.16 -9.46 22.06
CA PHE A 414 29.67 -10.11 20.87
C PHE A 414 30.78 -10.94 20.23
N ALA A 415 30.49 -12.19 19.90
CA ALA A 415 31.40 -13.03 19.13
C ALA A 415 30.70 -13.79 18.01
N LEU A 416 31.40 -13.94 16.89
CA LEU A 416 31.05 -14.84 15.80
C LEU A 416 31.96 -16.08 15.88
N PRO A 417 31.62 -17.18 15.17
CA PRO A 417 32.55 -18.27 14.93
C PRO A 417 33.94 -17.76 14.50
N GLY A 418 34.99 -18.58 14.61
CA GLY A 418 36.36 -18.21 14.25
C GLY A 418 36.92 -16.96 14.94
N ASP A 419 36.55 -16.76 16.20
CA ASP A 419 37.16 -15.82 17.14
C ASP A 419 37.04 -14.33 16.77
N ILE A 420 36.07 -13.97 15.91
CA ILE A 420 35.76 -12.56 15.64
C ILE A 420 34.92 -12.00 16.76
N THR A 421 35.34 -10.88 17.32
CA THR A 421 34.67 -10.19 18.42
C THR A 421 34.43 -8.72 18.07
N ASN A 422 33.68 -8.02 18.90
CA ASN A 422 33.55 -6.56 18.83
C ASN A 422 34.91 -5.81 18.90
N GLU A 423 35.98 -6.42 19.42
CA GLU A 423 37.34 -5.84 19.48
C GLU A 423 38.21 -6.18 18.26
N SER A 424 37.73 -7.03 17.34
CA SER A 424 38.53 -7.47 16.19
C SER A 424 38.85 -6.32 15.24
N SER A 425 40.08 -6.32 14.75
CA SER A 425 40.58 -5.37 13.77
C SER A 425 40.12 -5.72 12.35
N LYS A 426 40.26 -4.74 11.45
CA LYS A 426 40.02 -4.93 10.01
C LYS A 426 40.82 -6.11 9.43
N GLU A 427 42.10 -6.22 9.79
CA GLU A 427 42.98 -7.29 9.27
C GLU A 427 42.52 -8.67 9.74
N GLU A 428 42.10 -8.79 11.00
CA GLU A 428 41.55 -10.05 11.54
C GLU A 428 40.25 -10.46 10.84
N VAL A 429 39.38 -9.49 10.53
CA VAL A 429 38.15 -9.75 9.76
C VAL A 429 38.47 -10.13 8.31
N GLU A 430 39.40 -9.44 7.63
CA GLU A 430 39.81 -9.81 6.26
C GLU A 430 40.45 -11.21 6.21
N ASP A 431 41.36 -11.52 7.15
CA ASP A 431 42.01 -12.83 7.25
C ASP A 431 40.99 -13.94 7.48
N MET A 432 39.99 -13.69 8.33
CA MET A 432 38.89 -14.62 8.59
C MET A 432 38.03 -14.88 7.34
N MET A 433 37.69 -13.85 6.58
CA MET A 433 36.93 -14.02 5.32
C MET A 433 37.73 -14.81 4.28
N ASP A 434 39.03 -14.52 4.16
CA ASP A 434 39.94 -15.22 3.25
C ASP A 434 40.08 -16.70 3.63
N ASP A 435 40.21 -17.02 4.92
CA ASP A 435 40.28 -18.38 5.45
C ASP A 435 38.98 -19.18 5.20
N LEU A 436 37.82 -18.51 5.25
CA LEU A 436 36.52 -19.10 4.91
C LEU A 436 36.30 -19.26 3.41
N GLY A 437 37.12 -18.62 2.58
CA GLY A 437 36.97 -18.58 1.13
C GLY A 437 35.63 -18.01 0.70
N VAL A 438 35.11 -17.01 1.43
CA VAL A 438 33.89 -16.28 1.06
C VAL A 438 34.24 -15.10 0.18
N GLU A 439 33.44 -14.87 -0.87
CA GLU A 439 33.51 -13.60 -1.59
C GLU A 439 32.78 -12.54 -0.76
N TYR A 440 33.39 -11.37 -0.63
CA TYR A 440 32.85 -10.26 0.14
C TYR A 440 32.98 -8.95 -0.64
N GLU A 441 32.03 -8.06 -0.42
CA GLU A 441 32.00 -6.73 -1.04
C GLU A 441 32.57 -5.69 -0.08
N LYS A 442 33.42 -4.80 -0.60
CA LYS A 442 33.91 -3.63 0.13
C LYS A 442 32.99 -2.45 -0.19
N VAL A 443 32.40 -1.87 0.83
CA VAL A 443 31.63 -0.62 0.68
C VAL A 443 32.58 0.54 1.00
N ASP A 444 32.90 1.35 -0.01
CA ASP A 444 33.76 2.54 0.18
C ASP A 444 33.01 3.60 1.00
N SER A 445 33.30 3.65 2.31
CA SER A 445 32.85 4.68 3.26
C SER A 445 34.02 5.22 4.10
N SER A 446 33.76 6.21 4.98
CA SER A 446 34.74 6.61 6.02
C SER A 446 35.08 5.44 6.95
N ASP A 447 34.09 4.56 7.16
CA ASP A 447 34.21 3.29 7.84
C ASP A 447 34.59 2.20 6.84
N TRP A 448 35.21 1.12 7.30
CA TRP A 448 35.28 -0.08 6.48
C TRP A 448 34.07 -0.94 6.77
N SER A 449 33.40 -1.39 5.71
CA SER A 449 32.24 -2.28 5.83
C SER A 449 32.39 -3.44 4.87
N TYR A 450 32.09 -4.63 5.37
CA TYR A 450 32.09 -5.86 4.61
C TYR A 450 30.72 -6.49 4.62
N TYR A 451 30.23 -6.79 3.42
CA TYR A 451 29.05 -7.63 3.22
C TYR A 451 29.48 -8.97 2.63
N PHE A 452 28.97 -10.05 3.20
CA PHE A 452 29.03 -11.35 2.56
C PHE A 452 27.79 -12.14 2.88
N SER A 453 27.51 -13.14 2.05
CA SER A 453 26.40 -14.03 2.29
C SER A 453 26.67 -15.46 1.88
N LYS A 454 26.13 -16.38 2.68
CA LYS A 454 26.20 -17.81 2.44
C LYS A 454 25.09 -18.54 3.18
N ASP A 455 24.57 -19.61 2.58
CA ASP A 455 23.56 -20.49 3.18
C ASP A 455 22.30 -19.76 3.73
N ASN A 456 21.83 -18.74 3.00
CA ASN A 456 20.67 -17.89 3.38
C ASN A 456 20.92 -16.98 4.59
N ILE A 457 22.18 -16.73 4.95
CA ILE A 457 22.54 -15.81 6.02
C ILE A 457 23.45 -14.73 5.47
N ASP A 458 23.02 -13.49 5.70
CA ASP A 458 23.70 -12.27 5.34
C ASP A 458 24.43 -11.73 6.56
N PHE A 459 25.67 -11.35 6.36
CA PHE A 459 26.52 -10.75 7.37
C PHE A 459 26.97 -9.39 6.90
N TYR A 460 26.84 -8.41 7.79
CA TYR A 460 27.39 -7.08 7.60
C TYR A 460 28.23 -6.72 8.82
N ILE A 461 29.52 -6.50 8.60
CA ILE A 461 30.49 -6.16 9.65
C ILE A 461 31.10 -4.81 9.29
N THR A 462 30.97 -3.86 10.21
CA THR A 462 31.48 -2.49 10.02
C THR A 462 32.37 -2.11 11.19
N GLY A 463 33.50 -1.49 10.89
CA GLY A 463 34.37 -0.86 11.87
C GLY A 463 34.80 0.54 11.44
N ASP A 464 35.03 1.39 12.43
CA ASP A 464 35.51 2.75 12.21
C ASP A 464 37.03 2.73 11.94
N THR A 465 37.47 3.45 10.89
CA THR A 465 38.89 3.55 10.55
C THR A 465 39.61 4.63 11.39
N GLU A 466 38.88 5.68 11.79
CA GLU A 466 39.37 6.80 12.58
C GLU A 466 39.32 6.51 14.09
N GLU A 467 38.32 5.76 14.55
CA GLU A 467 38.10 5.39 15.97
C GLU A 467 37.99 3.85 16.15
N PRO A 468 39.04 3.07 15.82
CA PRO A 468 39.00 1.60 15.90
C PRO A 468 38.75 1.07 17.32
N GLU A 469 39.02 1.87 18.35
CA GLU A 469 38.70 1.56 19.75
C GLU A 469 37.20 1.49 20.05
N GLU A 470 36.35 2.03 19.18
CA GLU A 470 34.90 1.96 19.36
C GLU A 470 34.34 0.56 19.10
N GLY A 471 35.11 -0.30 18.41
CA GLY A 471 34.76 -1.70 18.14
C GLY A 471 33.89 -1.87 16.89
N LEU A 472 33.39 -3.09 16.68
CA LEU A 472 32.63 -3.47 15.49
C LEU A 472 31.11 -3.34 15.67
N SER A 473 30.43 -2.86 14.64
CA SER A 473 29.00 -3.09 14.44
C SER A 473 28.81 -4.38 13.63
N ILE A 474 27.89 -5.23 14.08
CA ILE A 474 27.64 -6.55 13.50
C ILE A 474 26.14 -6.67 13.22
N ASP A 475 25.80 -7.06 12.01
CA ASP A 475 24.45 -7.37 11.57
C ASP A 475 24.43 -8.77 10.94
N ILE A 476 23.48 -9.60 11.36
CA ILE A 476 23.26 -10.95 10.86
C ILE A 476 21.78 -11.06 10.49
N ASN A 477 21.46 -11.37 9.24
CA ASN A 477 20.08 -11.49 8.78
C ASN A 477 19.86 -12.80 8.04
N TYR A 478 18.70 -13.40 8.27
CA TYR A 478 18.21 -14.47 7.43
C TYR A 478 17.61 -13.90 6.14
N GLU A 479 17.98 -14.47 5.00
CA GLU A 479 17.40 -14.13 3.71
C GLU A 479 16.95 -15.40 2.98
N GLU A 480 15.63 -15.60 2.87
CA GLU A 480 15.10 -16.72 2.11
C GLU A 480 15.32 -16.50 0.62
N ARG A 481 16.32 -17.19 0.06
CA ARG A 481 16.62 -17.13 -1.37
C ARG A 481 15.81 -18.17 -2.15
N ASP A 482 15.09 -17.70 -3.16
CA ASP A 482 14.46 -18.55 -4.16
C ASP A 482 15.53 -19.43 -4.84
N LYS A 483 15.40 -20.76 -4.70
CA LYS A 483 16.33 -21.76 -5.27
C LYS A 483 16.09 -22.02 -6.75
#